data_AF-A0A5R8WUT7-F1
#
_entry.id   AF-A0A5R8WUT7-F1
#
_cell.length_a   1.000
_cell.length_b   1.000
_cell.length_c   1.000
_cell.angle_alpha   90.00
_cell.angle_beta   90.00
_cell.angle_gamma   90.00
#
_symmetry.space_group_name_H-M   'P 1'
#
loop_
_entity.id
_entity.type
_entity.pdbx_description
1 polymer ?
#
loop_
_entity_poly.entity_id
_entity_poly.type
_entity_poly.pdbx_seq_one_letter_code
_entity_poly.pdbx_strand_id
1 'polypeptide(L)'
;MSTDAPLPTLRTEADVLTWVQAFYHRIRHDPVLQRVFLPTAPARPQWWRSTVAFWHTVLLLPHYEGRAFPRRPPLPQQGELFAHWRQAFLTAMNEHFGGLDTAEIKARVLNLATMLQHQALALQH
;
A
#
# COMPACT_ATOMS: atom_id res chain seq x y z
N MET A 1 -30.70 9.81 -11.50
CA MET A 1 -30.34 10.48 -10.25
C MET A 1 -29.05 9.83 -9.77
N SER A 2 -27.90 10.34 -10.21
CA SER A 2 -26.61 9.81 -9.77
C SER A 2 -26.31 10.44 -8.43
N THR A 3 -26.38 9.65 -7.36
CA THR A 3 -26.03 10.11 -6.02
C THR A 3 -24.51 10.29 -5.98
N ASP A 4 -24.04 11.52 -6.22
CA ASP A 4 -22.68 11.97 -5.93
C ASP A 4 -22.53 12.11 -4.40
N ALA A 5 -22.68 11.00 -3.69
CA ALA A 5 -22.43 10.98 -2.26
C ALA A 5 -20.90 11.06 -2.07
N PRO A 6 -20.41 11.92 -1.15
CA PRO A 6 -18.99 11.99 -0.87
C PRO A 6 -18.50 10.62 -0.41
N LEU A 7 -17.34 10.20 -0.95
CA LEU A 7 -16.71 8.94 -0.56
C LEU A 7 -16.45 8.93 0.96
N PRO A 8 -16.61 7.78 1.62
CA PRO A 8 -16.37 7.66 3.05
C PRO A 8 -14.90 7.89 3.39
N THR A 9 -14.63 8.23 4.65
CA THR A 9 -13.27 8.35 5.16
C THR A 9 -12.82 7.00 5.73
N LEU A 10 -11.58 6.59 5.43
CA LEU A 10 -10.97 5.38 5.98
C LEU A 10 -10.71 5.54 7.49
N ARG A 11 -11.47 4.83 8.35
CA ARG A 11 -11.36 4.95 9.82
C ARG A 11 -11.40 3.62 10.58
N THR A 12 -11.94 2.55 9.98
CA THR A 12 -12.20 1.29 10.66
C THR A 12 -11.37 0.14 10.09
N GLU A 13 -11.28 -0.97 10.83
CA GLU A 13 -10.65 -2.20 10.33
C GLU A 13 -11.35 -2.74 9.08
N ALA A 14 -12.68 -2.59 8.99
CA ALA A 14 -13.44 -2.97 7.80
C ALA A 14 -13.05 -2.13 6.57
N ASP A 15 -12.80 -0.83 6.76
CA ASP A 15 -12.32 0.06 5.70
C ASP A 15 -10.92 -0.35 5.23
N VAL A 16 -10.03 -0.69 6.18
CA VAL A 16 -8.70 -1.22 5.88
C VAL A 16 -8.83 -2.51 5.08
N LEU A 17 -9.71 -3.44 5.46
CA LEU A 17 -9.92 -4.69 4.72
C LEU A 17 -10.37 -4.42 3.27
N THR A 18 -11.35 -3.53 3.08
CA THR A 18 -11.81 -3.11 1.74
C THR A 18 -10.65 -2.56 0.91
N TRP A 19 -9.86 -1.65 1.49
CA TRP A 19 -8.70 -1.09 0.81
C TRP A 19 -7.65 -2.16 0.47
N VAL A 20 -7.32 -3.06 1.41
CA VAL A 20 -6.33 -4.14 1.19
C VAL A 20 -6.81 -5.06 0.06
N GLN A 21 -8.10 -5.42 0.01
CA GLN A 21 -8.66 -6.21 -1.10
C GLN A 21 -8.49 -5.50 -2.45
N ALA A 22 -8.87 -4.23 -2.53
CA ALA A 22 -8.75 -3.43 -3.74
C ALA A 22 -7.29 -3.24 -4.19
N PHE A 23 -6.38 -3.06 -3.23
CA PHE A 23 -4.96 -2.90 -3.48
C PHE A 23 -4.30 -4.19 -3.99
N TYR A 24 -4.57 -5.33 -3.35
CA TYR A 24 -4.02 -6.62 -3.79
C TYR A 24 -4.65 -7.14 -5.08
N HIS A 25 -5.90 -6.78 -5.37
CA HIS A 25 -6.48 -7.00 -6.69
C HIS A 25 -5.63 -6.29 -7.77
N ARG A 26 -5.29 -5.01 -7.57
CA ARG A 26 -4.42 -4.26 -8.50
C ARG A 26 -3.04 -4.87 -8.63
N ILE A 27 -2.42 -5.25 -7.53
CA ILE A 27 -1.11 -5.93 -7.56
C ILE A 27 -1.15 -7.19 -8.42
N ARG A 28 -2.23 -7.99 -8.32
CA ARG A 28 -2.39 -9.22 -9.12
C ARG A 28 -2.54 -8.96 -10.62
N HIS A 29 -3.09 -7.82 -11.00
CA HIS A 29 -3.35 -7.46 -12.40
C HIS A 29 -2.27 -6.55 -13.01
N ASP A 30 -1.32 -6.08 -12.21
CA ASP A 30 -0.20 -5.26 -12.69
C ASP A 30 1.01 -6.13 -13.06
N PRO A 31 1.50 -6.09 -14.31
CA PRO A 31 2.55 -6.99 -14.77
C PRO A 31 3.92 -6.77 -14.11
N VAL A 32 4.18 -5.59 -13.55
CA VAL A 32 5.41 -5.25 -12.82
C VAL A 32 5.27 -5.70 -11.37
N LEU A 33 4.18 -5.33 -10.70
CA LEU A 33 3.96 -5.64 -9.28
C LEU A 33 3.74 -7.14 -9.06
N GLN A 34 3.00 -7.82 -9.94
CA GLN A 34 2.67 -9.23 -9.75
C GLN A 34 3.93 -10.09 -9.63
N ARG A 35 4.97 -9.79 -10.41
CA ARG A 35 6.22 -10.55 -10.44
C ARG A 35 7.01 -10.45 -9.14
N VAL A 36 6.85 -9.34 -8.42
CA VAL A 36 7.55 -9.07 -7.15
C VAL A 36 6.73 -9.51 -5.94
N PHE A 37 5.43 -9.24 -5.94
CA PHE A 37 4.57 -9.41 -4.76
C PHE A 37 3.84 -10.76 -4.71
N LEU A 38 3.53 -11.41 -5.85
CA LEU A 38 2.85 -12.72 -5.82
C LEU A 38 3.72 -13.87 -5.31
N PRO A 39 5.04 -13.93 -5.57
CA PRO A 39 5.88 -14.95 -4.95
C PRO A 39 5.90 -14.86 -3.42
N THR A 40 5.67 -13.67 -2.85
CA THR A 40 5.62 -13.39 -1.41
C THR A 40 4.21 -13.34 -0.83
N ALA A 41 3.17 -13.50 -1.63
CA ALA A 41 1.78 -13.57 -1.21
C ALA A 41 1.31 -15.03 -1.17
N PRO A 42 1.68 -15.83 -0.15
CA PRO A 42 1.18 -17.18 -0.07
C PRO A 42 -0.36 -17.14 0.06
N ALA A 43 -1.02 -18.07 -0.61
CA ALA A 43 -2.47 -18.33 -0.54
C ALA A 43 -2.91 -18.87 0.84
N ARG A 44 -2.30 -18.39 1.93
CA ARG A 44 -2.53 -18.83 3.30
C ARG A 44 -3.40 -17.82 4.05
N PRO A 45 -4.50 -18.23 4.69
CA PRO A 45 -5.36 -17.36 5.50
C PRO A 45 -4.60 -16.55 6.56
N GLN A 46 -3.53 -17.13 7.12
CA GLN A 46 -2.67 -16.47 8.11
C GLN A 46 -1.91 -15.27 7.54
N TRP A 47 -1.48 -15.33 6.27
CA TRP A 47 -0.79 -14.22 5.61
C TRP A 47 -1.73 -13.03 5.40
N TRP A 48 -2.99 -13.28 5.07
CA TRP A 48 -4.00 -12.23 4.93
C TRP A 48 -4.22 -11.48 6.25
N ARG A 49 -4.35 -12.21 7.36
CA ARG A 49 -4.47 -11.61 8.71
C ARG A 49 -3.27 -10.74 9.05
N SER A 50 -2.05 -11.24 8.84
CA SER A 50 -0.83 -10.46 9.09
C SER A 50 -0.72 -9.23 8.19
N THR A 51 -1.16 -9.35 6.94
CA THR A 51 -1.16 -8.25 5.95
C THR A 51 -2.16 -7.17 6.33
N VAL A 52 -3.39 -7.55 6.70
CA VAL A 52 -4.41 -6.61 7.17
C VAL A 52 -3.96 -5.92 8.45
N ALA A 53 -3.38 -6.66 9.42
CA ALA A 53 -2.85 -6.08 10.65
C ALA A 53 -1.70 -5.08 10.38
N PHE A 54 -0.80 -5.40 9.45
CA PHE A 54 0.24 -4.46 9.03
C PHE A 54 -0.36 -3.18 8.46
N TRP A 55 -1.31 -3.30 7.53
CA TRP A 55 -1.93 -2.13 6.91
C TRP A 55 -2.82 -1.35 7.86
N HIS A 56 -3.46 -1.99 8.82
CA HIS A 56 -4.19 -1.32 9.90
C HIS A 56 -3.25 -0.36 10.64
N THR A 57 -2.08 -0.84 11.05
CA THR A 57 -1.04 -0.02 11.68
C THR A 57 -0.58 1.12 10.77
N VAL A 58 -0.27 0.83 9.50
CA VAL A 58 0.25 1.84 8.56
C VAL A 58 -0.77 2.91 8.21
N LEU A 59 -2.06 2.56 8.11
CA LEU A 59 -3.12 3.46 7.64
C LEU A 59 -3.80 4.21 8.79
N LEU A 60 -4.00 3.58 9.95
CA LEU A 60 -4.77 4.17 11.04
C LEU A 60 -3.90 4.73 12.18
N LEU A 61 -2.68 4.25 12.38
CA LEU A 61 -1.84 4.77 13.45
C LEU A 61 -1.02 5.98 12.98
N PRO A 62 -0.96 7.07 13.78
CA PRO A 62 -0.22 8.28 13.44
C PRO A 62 1.30 8.06 13.40
N HIS A 63 1.80 7.06 14.11
CA HIS A 63 3.22 6.74 14.20
C HIS A 63 3.43 5.28 13.80
N TYR A 64 4.07 5.07 12.66
CA TYR A 64 4.69 3.79 12.35
C TYR A 64 5.92 3.65 13.25
N GLU A 65 5.77 3.00 14.41
CA GLU A 65 6.91 2.63 15.25
C GLU A 65 7.72 1.56 14.52
N GLY A 66 8.76 2.01 13.84
CA GLY A 66 9.51 1.25 12.88
C GLY A 66 10.08 -0.04 13.46
N ARG A 67 9.42 -1.18 13.18
CA ARG A 67 10.23 -2.35 12.86
C ARG A 67 11.03 -1.97 11.62
N ALA A 68 12.35 -1.89 11.79
CA ALA A 68 13.29 -1.71 10.70
C ALA A 68 12.80 -2.57 9.52
N PHE A 69 12.48 -1.94 8.40
CA PHE A 69 12.09 -2.69 7.21
C PHE A 69 13.20 -3.72 6.99
N PRO A 70 12.88 -5.03 6.96
CA PRO A 70 13.90 -6.04 6.76
C PRO A 70 14.69 -5.67 5.51
N ARG A 71 16.02 -5.71 5.58
CA ARG A 71 16.88 -5.43 4.42
C ARG A 71 16.40 -6.30 3.28
N ARG A 72 15.76 -5.69 2.28
CA ARG A 72 15.30 -6.40 1.09
C ARG A 72 16.48 -6.48 0.13
N PRO A 73 16.69 -7.62 -0.54
CA PRO A 73 17.66 -7.69 -1.62
C PRO A 73 17.32 -6.63 -2.68
N PRO A 74 18.33 -6.06 -3.35
CA PRO A 74 18.11 -5.13 -4.44
C PRO A 74 17.22 -5.79 -5.49
N LEU A 75 16.14 -5.10 -5.85
CA LEU A 75 15.23 -5.54 -6.90
C LEU A 75 15.66 -4.85 -8.21
N PRO A 76 15.67 -5.52 -9.37
CA PRO A 76 15.83 -4.83 -10.64
C PRO A 76 14.64 -3.87 -10.86
N GLN A 77 14.89 -2.75 -11.54
CA GLN A 77 13.85 -1.78 -11.96
C GLN A 77 13.05 -1.14 -10.79
N GLN A 78 13.72 -0.81 -9.68
CA GLN A 78 13.04 -0.26 -8.49
C GLN A 78 12.22 1.00 -8.77
N GLY A 79 12.71 1.89 -9.63
CA GLY A 79 11.97 3.12 -9.98
C GLY A 79 10.59 2.84 -10.59
N GLU A 80 10.53 1.92 -11.54
CA GLU A 80 9.28 1.49 -12.18
C GLU A 80 8.38 0.76 -11.17
N LEU A 81 8.95 -0.15 -10.38
CA LEU A 81 8.22 -0.85 -9.33
C LEU A 81 7.52 0.11 -8.35
N PHE A 82 8.24 1.12 -7.84
CA PHE A 82 7.68 2.09 -6.92
C PHE A 82 6.66 3.03 -7.60
N ALA A 83 6.80 3.32 -8.89
CA ALA A 83 5.79 4.08 -9.64
C ALA A 83 4.47 3.29 -9.74
N HIS A 84 4.52 2.04 -10.19
CA HIS A 84 3.35 1.16 -10.27
C HIS A 84 2.70 0.95 -8.90
N TRP A 85 3.52 0.76 -7.86
CA TRP A 85 3.03 0.56 -6.49
C TRP A 85 2.26 1.78 -5.97
N ARG A 86 2.81 2.99 -6.17
CA ARG A 86 2.16 4.25 -5.77
C ARG A 86 0.85 4.45 -6.53
N GLN A 87 0.83 4.16 -7.82
CA GLN A 87 -0.39 4.22 -8.63
C GLN A 87 -1.45 3.23 -8.11
N ALA A 88 -1.09 1.95 -7.89
CA ALA A 88 -2.02 0.96 -7.36
C ALA A 88 -2.58 1.35 -5.99
N PHE A 89 -1.74 1.90 -5.11
CA PHE A 89 -2.13 2.39 -3.78
C PHE A 89 -3.14 3.54 -3.89
N LEU A 90 -2.81 4.56 -4.68
CA LEU A 90 -3.63 5.76 -4.83
C LEU A 90 -4.97 5.45 -5.52
N THR A 91 -4.96 4.60 -6.55
CA THR A 91 -6.19 4.19 -7.22
C THR A 91 -7.10 3.42 -6.27
N ALA A 92 -6.57 2.47 -5.48
CA ALA A 92 -7.37 1.76 -4.48
C ALA A 92 -7.95 2.69 -3.41
N MET A 93 -7.20 3.73 -3.00
CA MET A 93 -7.74 4.74 -2.10
C MET A 93 -8.83 5.58 -2.76
N ASN A 94 -8.59 6.10 -3.97
CA ASN A 94 -9.51 7.01 -4.65
C ASN A 94 -10.84 6.36 -5.05
N GLU A 95 -10.88 5.05 -5.22
CA GLU A 95 -12.11 4.32 -5.55
C GLU A 95 -13.05 4.13 -4.36
N HIS A 96 -12.50 4.00 -3.17
CA HIS A 96 -13.27 3.61 -1.99
C HIS A 96 -13.34 4.70 -0.92
N PHE A 97 -12.39 5.64 -0.90
CA PHE A 97 -12.21 6.58 0.20
C PHE A 97 -11.86 8.01 -0.24
N GLY A 98 -12.36 8.97 0.53
CA GLY A 98 -12.16 10.40 0.32
C GLY A 98 -12.16 11.21 1.63
N GLY A 99 -12.05 12.53 1.48
CA GLY A 99 -11.94 13.46 2.60
C GLY A 99 -10.51 13.72 3.07
N LEU A 100 -10.39 14.66 4.02
CA LEU A 100 -9.10 15.22 4.48
C LEU A 100 -8.20 14.15 5.11
N ASP A 101 -8.74 13.32 6.00
CA ASP A 101 -7.96 12.28 6.67
C ASP A 101 -7.36 11.27 5.66
N THR A 102 -8.10 10.96 4.59
CA THR A 102 -7.59 10.11 3.50
C THR A 102 -6.48 10.80 2.71
N ALA A 103 -6.52 12.12 2.55
CA ALA A 103 -5.41 12.87 1.93
C ALA A 103 -4.13 12.81 2.79
N GLU A 104 -4.25 12.92 4.11
CA GLU A 104 -3.12 12.79 5.05
C GLU A 104 -2.52 11.38 5.03
N ILE A 105 -3.37 10.35 5.02
CA ILE A 105 -2.93 8.95 4.88
C ILE A 105 -2.15 8.75 3.57
N LYS A 106 -2.66 9.27 2.44
CA LYS A 106 -1.97 9.20 1.15
C LYS A 106 -0.61 9.88 1.24
N ALA A 107 -0.54 11.10 1.75
CA ALA A 107 0.72 11.84 1.88
C ALA A 107 1.74 11.08 2.73
N ARG A 108 1.33 10.55 3.90
CA ARG A 108 2.20 9.76 4.79
C ARG A 108 2.76 8.53 4.09
N VAL A 109 1.91 7.74 3.44
CA VAL A 109 2.34 6.49 2.78
C VAL A 109 3.22 6.78 1.56
N LEU A 110 2.92 7.81 0.78
CA LEU A 110 3.77 8.22 -0.35
C LEU A 110 5.15 8.71 0.10
N ASN A 111 5.24 9.43 1.22
CA ASN A 111 6.51 9.84 1.80
C ASN A 111 7.35 8.63 2.23
N LEU A 112 6.72 7.65 2.91
CA LEU A 112 7.37 6.39 3.27
C LEU A 112 7.87 5.63 2.04
N ALA A 113 7.06 5.53 0.98
CA ALA A 113 7.45 4.88 -0.27
C ALA A 113 8.65 5.57 -0.94
N THR A 114 8.67 6.90 -0.93
CA THR A 114 9.78 7.70 -1.49
C THR A 114 11.07 7.49 -0.69
N MET A 115 10.99 7.49 0.63
CA MET A 115 12.14 7.17 1.49
C MET A 115 12.68 5.76 1.22
N LEU A 116 11.79 4.77 1.12
CA LEU A 116 12.17 3.39 0.82
C LEU A 116 12.82 3.25 -0.56
N GLN A 117 12.33 3.99 -1.55
CA GLN A 117 12.94 4.03 -2.88
C GLN A 117 14.37 4.60 -2.81
N HIS A 118 14.58 5.70 -2.08
CA HIS A 118 15.91 6.29 -1.92
C HIS A 118 16.87 5.36 -1.18
N GLN A 119 16.42 4.71 -0.11
CA GLN A 119 17.22 3.73 0.65
C GLN A 119 17.60 2.53 -0.23
N ALA A 120 16.69 2.05 -1.06
CA ALA A 120 16.93 0.90 -1.90
C ALA A 120 17.93 1.22 -3.03
N LEU A 121 17.89 2.42 -3.60
CA LEU A 121 18.89 2.92 -4.56
C LEU A 121 20.28 3.09 -3.92
N ALA A 122 20.34 3.58 -2.68
CA ALA A 122 21.62 3.78 -1.97
C ALA A 122 22.35 2.46 -1.65
N LEU A 123 21.65 1.32 -1.61
CA LEU A 123 22.23 -0.01 -1.39
C LEU A 123 22.73 -0.68 -2.69
N GLN A 124 22.57 -0.03 -3.84
CA GLN A 124 23.08 -0.50 -5.14
C GLN A 124 24.48 0.03 -5.48
N HIS A 125 25.04 0.88 -4.61
CA HIS A 125 26.38 1.44 -4.66
C HIS A 125 27.23 0.92 -3.50
#